data_AF-A0A418Y989-F1
#
_entry.id   AF-A0A418Y989-F1
#
_cell.length_a   1.000
_cell.length_b   1.000
_cell.length_c   1.000
_cell.angle_alpha   90.00
_cell.angle_beta   90.00
_cell.angle_gamma   90.00
#
_symmetry.space_group_name_H-M   'P 1'
#
loop_
_entity.id
_entity.type
_entity.pdbx_description
1 polymer ?
#
loop_
_entity_poly.entity_id
_entity_poly.type
_entity_poly.pdbx_seq_one_letter_code
_entity_poly.pdbx_strand_id
1 'polypeptide(L)'
;MSSSDIHEVANYLIRESQIGITHRELQKLLYFSQGFYLAQYGEPLFSENMDAWQHGPVNSSIWGRFRQYGYNCLDVAEDASTATLNDSKKQFLAGILSSFLVLGQSNLIDMSHTDYPWERNYIQGRNNLIEKDLIHEYFNNFDSKEQYIEISKEKVEFSRLIAKRKSYLSSLDQIGDDWISGGAAAPTKEICIACKKFLHTFERDLFAKHAAPNIPKLLLGPIPTGGVGIELHLEDKNIYLHFHNNSQVEVSIEVADSFNEYDISLEEFSEEVGMFLEGVA
;
A
#
# COMPACT_ATOMS: atom_id res chain seq x y z
N MET A 1 -5.76 -3.13 -30.37
CA MET A 1 -5.94 -4.55 -30.81
C MET A 1 -7.09 -5.14 -29.99
N SER A 2 -7.74 -6.26 -30.37
CA SER A 2 -8.81 -6.80 -29.51
C SER A 2 -8.25 -7.21 -28.14
N SER A 3 -9.01 -7.00 -27.06
CA SER A 3 -8.65 -7.48 -25.72
C SER A 3 -8.47 -9.01 -25.74
N SER A 4 -7.52 -9.51 -24.96
CA SER A 4 -7.31 -10.96 -24.79
C SER A 4 -8.26 -11.54 -23.77
N ASP A 5 -8.43 -12.87 -23.81
CA ASP A 5 -9.16 -13.60 -22.78
C ASP A 5 -8.25 -13.78 -21.55
N ILE A 6 -8.74 -13.40 -20.36
CA ILE A 6 -7.98 -13.52 -19.11
C ILE A 6 -7.56 -14.98 -18.80
N HIS A 7 -8.35 -15.98 -19.22
CA HIS A 7 -8.01 -17.39 -19.04
C HIS A 7 -6.81 -17.79 -19.90
N GLU A 8 -6.68 -17.22 -21.08
CA GLU A 8 -5.53 -17.44 -21.96
C GLU A 8 -4.28 -16.71 -21.49
N VAL A 9 -4.43 -15.48 -20.97
CA VAL A 9 -3.35 -14.76 -20.27
C VAL A 9 -2.86 -15.60 -19.08
N ALA A 10 -3.77 -16.16 -18.28
CA ALA A 10 -3.44 -17.02 -17.16
C ALA A 10 -2.75 -18.31 -17.59
N ASN A 11 -3.23 -18.98 -18.65
CA ASN A 11 -2.58 -20.18 -19.20
C ASN A 11 -1.14 -19.87 -19.61
N TYR A 12 -0.93 -18.76 -20.31
CA TYR A 12 0.40 -18.32 -20.73
C TYR A 12 1.32 -18.07 -19.53
N LEU A 13 0.87 -17.30 -18.53
CA LEU A 13 1.66 -17.01 -17.33
C LEU A 13 2.06 -18.28 -16.58
N ILE A 14 1.14 -19.24 -16.42
CA ILE A 14 1.42 -20.52 -15.74
C ILE A 14 2.45 -21.33 -16.54
N ARG A 15 2.23 -21.50 -17.85
CA ARG A 15 3.08 -22.35 -18.70
C ARG A 15 4.50 -21.82 -18.84
N GLU A 16 4.66 -20.51 -19.00
CA GLU A 16 5.98 -19.89 -19.20
C GLU A 16 6.70 -19.61 -17.87
N SER A 17 6.10 -19.97 -16.73
CA SER A 17 6.75 -19.84 -15.42
C SER A 17 7.76 -20.97 -15.19
N GLN A 18 9.04 -20.61 -15.14
CA GLN A 18 10.11 -21.62 -14.97
C GLN A 18 10.17 -22.21 -13.57
N ILE A 19 9.70 -21.49 -12.56
CA ILE A 19 9.74 -21.90 -11.14
C ILE A 19 8.38 -22.35 -10.61
N GLY A 20 7.35 -22.37 -11.45
CA GLY A 20 5.95 -22.55 -11.05
C GLY A 20 5.34 -21.30 -10.42
N ILE A 21 4.01 -21.23 -10.46
CA ILE A 21 3.22 -20.11 -9.93
C ILE A 21 2.10 -20.68 -9.06
N THR A 22 1.90 -20.14 -7.86
CA THR A 22 0.71 -20.43 -7.04
C THR A 22 -0.49 -19.61 -7.49
N HIS A 23 -1.71 -20.01 -7.12
CA HIS A 23 -2.90 -19.23 -7.47
C HIS A 23 -2.89 -17.79 -6.92
N ARG A 24 -2.21 -17.52 -5.81
CA ARG A 24 -2.11 -16.15 -5.25
C ARG A 24 -1.17 -15.30 -6.08
N GLU A 25 -0.02 -15.85 -6.47
CA GLU A 25 0.92 -15.18 -7.37
C GLU A 25 0.30 -14.88 -8.72
N LEU A 26 -0.44 -15.84 -9.31
CA LEU A 26 -1.15 -15.63 -10.57
C LEU A 26 -2.08 -14.42 -10.51
N GLN A 27 -2.84 -14.26 -9.42
CA GLN A 27 -3.76 -13.13 -9.26
C GLN A 27 -3.00 -11.79 -9.25
N LYS A 28 -1.83 -11.74 -8.60
CA LYS A 28 -1.01 -10.52 -8.57
C LYS A 28 -0.40 -10.25 -9.95
N LEU A 29 0.11 -11.29 -10.60
CA LEU A 29 0.69 -11.19 -11.95
C LEU A 29 -0.36 -10.73 -12.98
N LEU A 30 -1.61 -11.19 -12.89
CA LEU A 30 -2.70 -10.71 -13.75
C LEU A 30 -2.99 -9.23 -13.51
N TYR A 31 -3.04 -8.80 -12.25
CA TYR A 31 -3.25 -7.39 -11.90
C TYR A 31 -2.10 -6.50 -12.40
N PHE A 32 -0.84 -6.88 -12.18
CA PHE A 32 0.31 -6.14 -12.72
C PHE A 32 0.35 -6.17 -14.26
N SER A 33 0.00 -7.29 -14.88
CA SER A 33 -0.12 -7.38 -16.34
C SER A 33 -1.15 -6.39 -16.87
N GLN A 34 -2.33 -6.32 -16.25
CA GLN A 34 -3.38 -5.38 -16.63
C GLN A 34 -2.94 -3.92 -16.42
N GLY A 35 -2.33 -3.62 -15.27
CA GLY A 35 -1.90 -2.27 -14.91
C GLY A 35 -0.83 -1.71 -15.85
N PHE A 36 0.27 -2.43 -16.02
CA PHE A 36 1.34 -1.97 -16.92
C PHE A 36 0.91 -1.99 -18.40
N TYR A 37 -0.01 -2.87 -18.80
CA TYR A 37 -0.48 -2.88 -20.19
C TYR A 37 -1.41 -1.71 -20.46
N LEU A 38 -2.32 -1.39 -19.53
CA LEU A 38 -3.14 -0.18 -19.59
C LEU A 38 -2.25 1.06 -19.69
N ALA A 39 -1.24 1.19 -18.82
CA ALA A 39 -0.35 2.34 -18.83
C ALA A 39 0.46 2.47 -20.13
N GLN A 40 0.97 1.35 -20.65
CA GLN A 40 1.80 1.35 -21.85
C GLN A 40 1.01 1.57 -23.15
N TYR A 41 -0.22 1.04 -23.25
CA TYR A 41 -0.95 0.99 -24.52
C TYR A 41 -2.28 1.77 -24.50
N GLY A 42 -2.74 2.26 -23.34
CA GLY A 42 -4.01 2.96 -23.19
C GLY A 42 -5.26 2.09 -23.44
N GLU A 43 -5.08 0.78 -23.59
CA GLU A 43 -6.16 -0.20 -23.81
C GLU A 43 -6.01 -1.40 -22.87
N PRO A 44 -7.10 -2.08 -22.48
CA PRO A 44 -7.01 -3.20 -21.56
C PRO A 44 -6.36 -4.44 -22.18
N LEU A 45 -5.50 -5.12 -21.41
CA LEU A 45 -4.94 -6.41 -21.82
C LEU A 45 -6.06 -7.46 -21.95
N PHE A 46 -6.95 -7.52 -20.96
CA PHE A 46 -8.14 -8.35 -20.95
C PHE A 46 -9.37 -7.58 -20.45
N SER A 47 -10.56 -8.04 -20.83
CA SER A 47 -11.83 -7.31 -20.63
C SER A 47 -12.41 -7.47 -19.23
N GLU A 48 -12.05 -8.56 -18.55
CA GLU A 48 -12.55 -8.94 -17.24
C GLU A 48 -12.05 -7.97 -16.16
N ASN A 49 -12.78 -7.91 -15.06
CA ASN A 49 -12.47 -7.03 -13.95
C ASN A 49 -11.66 -7.73 -12.86
N MET A 50 -10.97 -6.92 -12.06
CA MET A 50 -10.33 -7.34 -10.82
C MET A 50 -11.10 -6.73 -9.64
N ASP A 51 -11.16 -7.45 -8.54
CA ASP A 51 -11.83 -7.02 -7.32
C ASP A 51 -10.81 -6.90 -6.17
N ALA A 52 -11.01 -5.95 -5.26
CA ALA A 52 -10.18 -5.76 -4.08
C ALA A 52 -10.53 -6.79 -2.99
N TRP A 53 -9.75 -7.87 -2.90
CA TRP A 53 -9.92 -8.92 -1.88
C TRP A 53 -8.91 -8.75 -0.75
N GLN A 54 -9.10 -9.50 0.36
CA GLN A 54 -8.23 -9.46 1.54
C GLN A 54 -6.72 -9.66 1.24
N HIS A 55 -6.38 -10.42 0.20
CA HIS A 55 -4.99 -10.69 -0.20
C HIS A 55 -4.62 -10.00 -1.51
N GLY A 56 -5.22 -8.83 -1.75
CA GLY A 56 -4.95 -7.98 -2.91
C GLY A 56 -5.98 -8.15 -4.03
N PRO A 57 -5.74 -7.57 -5.22
CA PRO A 57 -6.61 -7.68 -6.39
C PRO A 57 -6.82 -9.12 -6.88
N VAL A 58 -8.05 -9.51 -7.20
CA VAL A 58 -8.40 -10.87 -7.63
C VAL A 58 -9.46 -10.85 -8.73
N ASN A 59 -9.28 -11.64 -9.79
CA ASN A 59 -10.37 -12.01 -10.67
C ASN A 59 -11.06 -13.27 -10.16
N SER A 60 -12.37 -13.19 -9.93
CA SER A 60 -13.19 -14.26 -9.34
C SER A 60 -13.28 -15.52 -10.20
N SER A 61 -13.32 -15.39 -11.53
CA SER A 61 -13.33 -16.52 -12.47
C SER A 61 -12.02 -17.32 -12.41
N ILE A 62 -10.88 -16.61 -12.46
CA ILE A 62 -9.55 -17.23 -12.34
C ILE A 62 -9.36 -17.84 -10.95
N TRP A 63 -9.83 -17.18 -9.89
CA TRP A 63 -9.77 -17.75 -8.54
C TRP A 63 -10.60 -19.03 -8.46
N GLY A 64 -11.83 -19.02 -8.98
CA GLY A 64 -12.70 -20.19 -9.02
C GLY A 64 -12.06 -21.38 -9.75
N ARG A 65 -11.35 -21.11 -10.85
CA ARG A 65 -10.65 -22.13 -11.64
C ARG A 65 -9.50 -22.80 -10.88
N PHE A 66 -8.74 -22.04 -10.08
CA PHE A 66 -7.47 -22.51 -9.52
C PHE A 66 -7.45 -22.65 -7.98
N ARG A 67 -8.49 -22.22 -7.26
CA ARG A 67 -8.54 -22.25 -5.78
C ARG A 67 -8.26 -23.62 -5.15
N GLN A 68 -8.58 -24.70 -5.84
CA GLN A 68 -8.40 -26.06 -5.32
C GLN A 68 -6.93 -26.48 -5.17
N TYR A 69 -6.00 -25.79 -5.84
CA TYR A 69 -4.57 -26.04 -5.72
C TYR A 69 -4.02 -25.57 -4.37
N GLY A 70 -4.73 -24.70 -3.65
CA GLY A 70 -4.27 -24.18 -2.36
C GLY A 70 -2.94 -23.45 -2.47
N TYR A 71 -1.91 -23.96 -1.79
CA TYR A 71 -0.54 -23.43 -1.81
C TYR A 71 0.37 -24.11 -2.83
N ASN A 72 -0.15 -25.07 -3.61
CA ASN A 72 0.64 -25.78 -4.61
C ASN A 72 0.80 -24.93 -5.88
N CYS A 73 1.87 -25.20 -6.62
CA CYS A 73 2.06 -24.66 -7.96
C CYS A 73 0.92 -25.11 -8.90
N LEU A 74 0.50 -24.19 -9.75
CA LEU A 74 -0.50 -24.43 -10.78
C LEU A 74 0.12 -25.19 -11.94
N ASP A 75 -0.75 -25.91 -12.63
CA ASP A 75 -0.43 -26.61 -13.85
C ASP A 75 -1.59 -26.44 -14.84
N VAL A 76 -1.26 -26.39 -16.13
CA VAL A 76 -2.21 -26.31 -17.24
C VAL A 76 -1.75 -27.27 -18.34
N ALA A 77 -2.71 -27.82 -19.08
CA ALA A 77 -2.38 -28.69 -20.21
C ALA A 77 -1.50 -27.96 -21.23
N GLU A 78 -0.57 -28.67 -21.86
CA GLU A 78 0.36 -28.08 -22.85
C GLU A 78 -0.38 -27.42 -24.03
N ASP A 79 -1.54 -27.96 -24.39
CA ASP A 79 -2.44 -27.51 -25.44
C ASP A 79 -3.46 -26.45 -24.97
N ALA A 80 -3.36 -25.97 -23.74
CA ALA A 80 -4.21 -24.91 -23.23
C ALA A 80 -4.12 -23.66 -24.13
N SER A 81 -5.29 -23.16 -24.54
CA SER A 81 -5.37 -22.08 -25.53
C SER A 81 -4.65 -20.81 -25.07
N THR A 82 -3.96 -20.20 -26.03
CA THR A 82 -3.33 -18.86 -25.97
C THR A 82 -3.55 -18.11 -27.29
N ALA A 83 -4.61 -18.46 -28.03
CA ALA A 83 -4.87 -18.03 -29.40
C ALA A 83 -5.14 -16.51 -29.52
N THR A 84 -5.66 -15.87 -28.48
CA THR A 84 -5.91 -14.43 -28.38
C THR A 84 -4.65 -13.61 -28.04
N LEU A 85 -3.51 -14.29 -27.81
CA LEU A 85 -2.22 -13.66 -27.52
C LEU A 85 -1.33 -13.66 -28.77
N ASN A 86 -1.10 -12.48 -29.34
CA ASN A 86 -0.06 -12.30 -30.35
C ASN A 86 1.34 -12.22 -29.71
N ASP A 87 2.37 -12.22 -30.54
CA ASP A 87 3.76 -12.26 -30.08
C ASP A 87 4.14 -11.05 -29.22
N SER A 88 3.62 -9.86 -29.54
CA SER A 88 3.85 -8.65 -28.74
C SER A 88 3.27 -8.77 -27.33
N LYS A 89 2.05 -9.29 -27.18
CA LYS A 89 1.43 -9.54 -25.87
C LYS A 89 2.18 -10.62 -25.08
N LYS A 90 2.62 -11.70 -25.76
CA LYS A 90 3.45 -12.74 -25.14
C LYS A 90 4.78 -12.18 -24.64
N GLN A 91 5.47 -11.39 -25.45
CA GLN A 91 6.71 -10.73 -25.06
C GLN A 91 6.51 -9.79 -23.87
N PHE A 92 5.42 -9.03 -23.86
CA PHE A 92 5.07 -8.19 -22.71
C PHE A 92 4.85 -9.01 -21.43
N LEU A 93 4.08 -10.10 -21.51
CA LEU A 93 3.81 -10.99 -20.37
C LEU A 93 5.07 -11.70 -19.88
N ALA A 94 5.97 -12.10 -20.77
CA ALA A 94 7.29 -12.62 -20.39
C ALA A 94 8.10 -11.59 -19.59
N GLY A 95 8.02 -10.31 -19.96
CA GLY A 95 8.59 -9.20 -19.19
C GLY A 95 7.99 -9.06 -17.80
N ILE A 96 6.66 -9.21 -17.67
CA ILE A 96 5.98 -9.24 -16.36
C ILE A 96 6.51 -10.40 -15.50
N LEU A 97 6.60 -11.61 -16.06
CA LEU A 97 7.15 -12.75 -15.35
C LEU A 97 8.58 -12.49 -14.87
N SER A 98 9.45 -11.97 -15.74
CA SER A 98 10.85 -11.70 -15.37
C SER A 98 10.99 -10.67 -14.25
N SER A 99 10.15 -9.64 -14.22
CA SER A 99 10.25 -8.58 -13.21
C SER A 99 9.60 -8.98 -11.87
N PHE A 100 8.47 -9.69 -11.91
CA PHE A 100 7.64 -9.87 -10.71
C PHE A 100 7.69 -11.26 -10.10
N LEU A 101 7.81 -12.34 -10.90
CA LEU A 101 7.72 -13.70 -10.36
C LEU A 101 8.85 -13.98 -9.33
N VAL A 102 10.04 -13.44 -9.57
CA VAL A 102 11.22 -13.59 -8.70
C VAL A 102 11.04 -12.96 -7.31
N LEU A 103 10.06 -12.06 -7.14
CA LEU A 103 9.78 -11.42 -5.85
C LEU A 103 9.06 -12.35 -4.88
N GLY A 104 8.36 -13.36 -5.40
CA GLY A 104 7.60 -14.35 -4.62
C GLY A 104 6.28 -13.83 -4.04
N GLN A 105 5.40 -14.78 -3.70
CA GLN A 105 4.03 -14.52 -3.25
C GLN A 105 3.86 -13.40 -2.22
N SER A 106 4.63 -13.41 -1.13
CA SER A 106 4.45 -12.45 -0.03
C SER A 106 4.70 -11.02 -0.49
N ASN A 107 5.76 -10.79 -1.25
CA ASN A 107 6.09 -9.45 -1.75
C ASN A 107 5.04 -8.97 -2.76
N LEU A 108 4.57 -9.84 -3.66
CA LEU A 108 3.53 -9.45 -4.62
C LEU A 108 2.20 -9.07 -3.94
N ILE A 109 1.85 -9.74 -2.84
CA ILE A 109 0.69 -9.39 -2.02
C ILE A 109 0.92 -8.04 -1.34
N ASP A 110 2.04 -7.91 -0.60
CA ASP A 110 2.37 -6.71 0.17
C ASP A 110 2.41 -5.47 -0.74
N MET A 111 3.08 -5.56 -1.90
CA MET A 111 3.13 -4.46 -2.88
C MET A 111 1.72 -4.08 -3.35
N SER A 112 0.89 -5.07 -3.72
CA SER A 112 -0.48 -4.81 -4.16
C SER A 112 -1.39 -4.25 -3.07
N HIS A 113 -1.01 -4.37 -1.79
CA HIS A 113 -1.73 -3.74 -0.67
C HIS A 113 -1.39 -2.27 -0.50
N THR A 114 -0.23 -1.84 -0.99
CA THR A 114 0.18 -0.43 -0.98
C THR A 114 -0.33 0.35 -2.20
N ASP A 115 -0.91 -0.34 -3.17
CA ASP A 115 -1.47 0.25 -4.38
C ASP A 115 -2.81 0.93 -4.11
N TYR A 116 -2.92 2.20 -4.52
CA TYR A 116 -4.14 2.97 -4.33
C TYR A 116 -5.40 2.32 -4.94
N PRO A 117 -5.35 1.70 -6.15
CA PRO A 117 -6.51 0.99 -6.69
C PRO A 117 -7.06 -0.10 -5.77
N TRP A 118 -6.20 -0.84 -5.08
CA TRP A 118 -6.64 -1.84 -4.12
C TRP A 118 -7.11 -1.20 -2.82
N GLU A 119 -6.30 -0.30 -2.23
CA GLU A 119 -6.59 0.34 -0.95
C GLU A 119 -7.94 1.05 -0.97
N ARG A 120 -8.19 1.87 -2.00
CA ARG A 120 -9.42 2.64 -2.16
C ARG A 120 -10.68 1.76 -2.19
N ASN A 121 -10.57 0.55 -2.72
CA ASN A 121 -11.71 -0.33 -2.95
C ASN A 121 -11.82 -1.44 -1.91
N TYR A 122 -10.77 -1.72 -1.15
CA TYR A 122 -10.79 -2.79 -0.17
C TYR A 122 -11.67 -2.45 1.03
N ILE A 123 -12.70 -3.27 1.25
CA ILE A 123 -13.50 -3.24 2.47
C ILE A 123 -13.52 -4.66 3.00
N GLN A 124 -13.13 -4.84 4.27
CA GLN A 124 -13.09 -6.17 4.89
C GLN A 124 -14.43 -6.91 4.72
N GLY A 125 -14.37 -8.14 4.19
CA GLY A 125 -15.54 -8.97 3.95
C GLY A 125 -16.34 -8.61 2.69
N ARG A 126 -15.87 -7.68 1.86
CA ARG A 126 -16.46 -7.34 0.56
C ARG A 126 -15.41 -7.50 -0.55
N ASN A 127 -15.88 -7.91 -1.73
CA ASN A 127 -15.07 -8.04 -2.93
C ASN A 127 -15.51 -6.94 -3.90
N ASN A 128 -15.04 -5.71 -3.68
CA ASN A 128 -15.46 -4.57 -4.49
C ASN A 128 -14.66 -4.52 -5.79
N LEU A 129 -15.33 -4.11 -6.87
CA LEU A 129 -14.72 -3.86 -8.17
C LEU A 129 -13.60 -2.82 -8.07
N ILE A 130 -12.47 -3.08 -8.74
CA ILE A 130 -11.44 -2.08 -9.03
C ILE A 130 -11.62 -1.64 -10.48
N GLU A 131 -12.06 -0.40 -10.68
CA GLU A 131 -12.26 0.16 -12.01
C GLU A 131 -10.95 0.20 -12.81
N LYS A 132 -11.04 -0.11 -14.11
CA LYS A 132 -9.85 -0.12 -14.99
C LYS A 132 -9.22 1.24 -15.14
N ASP A 133 -10.02 2.30 -15.13
CA ASP A 133 -9.53 3.69 -15.21
C ASP A 133 -8.67 4.02 -14.00
N LEU A 134 -9.08 3.58 -12.80
CA LEU A 134 -8.28 3.76 -11.58
C LEU A 134 -6.95 2.99 -11.65
N ILE A 135 -6.97 1.77 -12.19
CA ILE A 135 -5.74 0.99 -12.43
C ILE A 135 -4.84 1.73 -13.43
N HIS A 136 -5.40 2.19 -14.55
CA HIS A 136 -4.67 2.91 -15.59
C HIS A 136 -4.02 4.20 -15.05
N GLU A 137 -4.80 5.03 -14.35
CA GLU A 137 -4.33 6.26 -13.72
C GLU A 137 -3.18 5.99 -12.75
N TYR A 138 -3.29 4.96 -11.90
CA TYR A 138 -2.24 4.61 -10.95
C TYR A 138 -0.95 4.17 -11.66
N PHE A 139 -1.03 3.19 -12.57
CA PHE A 139 0.15 2.63 -13.22
C PHE A 139 0.83 3.61 -14.21
N ASN A 140 0.12 4.64 -14.70
CA ASN A 140 0.70 5.72 -15.51
C ASN A 140 1.72 6.60 -14.77
N ASN A 141 1.78 6.52 -13.45
CA ASN A 141 2.75 7.28 -12.65
C ASN A 141 4.14 6.63 -12.61
N PHE A 142 4.34 5.48 -13.25
CA PHE A 142 5.62 4.76 -13.25
C PHE A 142 6.18 4.67 -14.67
N ASP A 143 7.41 5.14 -14.84
CA ASP A 143 8.18 5.07 -16.09
C ASP A 143 8.59 3.63 -16.43
N SER A 144 8.75 2.79 -15.41
CA SER A 144 9.20 1.40 -15.56
C SER A 144 8.69 0.48 -14.46
N LYS A 145 8.80 -0.84 -14.70
CA LYS A 145 8.46 -1.86 -13.68
C LYS A 145 9.46 -1.81 -12.53
N GLU A 146 10.71 -1.50 -12.84
CA GLU A 146 11.81 -1.39 -11.88
C GLU A 146 11.56 -0.23 -10.90
N GLN A 147 11.16 0.94 -11.41
CA GLN A 147 10.79 2.09 -10.58
C GLN A 147 9.57 1.77 -9.70
N TYR A 148 8.53 1.15 -10.25
CA TYR A 148 7.39 0.68 -9.46
C TYR A 148 7.82 -0.28 -8.33
N ILE A 149 8.71 -1.23 -8.62
CA ILE A 149 9.19 -2.21 -7.65
C ILE A 149 9.96 -1.51 -6.52
N GLU A 150 10.82 -0.54 -6.84
CA GLU A 150 11.58 0.24 -5.87
C GLU A 150 10.65 1.03 -4.94
N ILE A 151 9.75 1.84 -5.50
CA ILE A 151 8.78 2.62 -4.74
C ILE A 151 7.89 1.73 -3.89
N SER A 152 7.37 0.63 -4.44
CA SER A 152 6.50 -0.28 -3.69
C SER A 152 7.22 -0.93 -2.51
N LYS A 153 8.53 -1.21 -2.62
CA LYS A 153 9.32 -1.72 -1.48
C LYS A 153 9.40 -0.68 -0.37
N GLU A 154 9.65 0.58 -0.70
CA GLU A 154 9.68 1.66 0.28
C GLU A 154 8.32 1.84 0.97
N LYS A 155 7.23 1.84 0.19
CA LYS A 155 5.86 1.88 0.70
C LYS A 155 5.59 0.72 1.66
N VAL A 156 5.96 -0.50 1.29
CA VAL A 156 5.79 -1.69 2.13
C VAL A 156 6.59 -1.57 3.44
N GLU A 157 7.84 -1.11 3.39
CA GLU A 157 8.64 -0.89 4.60
C GLU A 157 8.02 0.18 5.50
N PHE A 158 7.49 1.25 4.93
CA PHE A 158 6.78 2.29 5.67
C PHE A 158 5.50 1.76 6.32
N SER A 159 4.68 0.99 5.60
CA SER A 159 3.51 0.32 6.17
C SER A 159 3.86 -0.60 7.34
N ARG A 160 4.98 -1.35 7.23
CA ARG A 160 5.49 -2.18 8.31
C ARG A 160 5.92 -1.33 9.51
N LEU A 161 6.56 -0.18 9.29
CA LEU A 161 6.90 0.77 10.35
C LEU A 161 5.64 1.30 11.06
N ILE A 162 4.65 1.78 10.30
CA ILE A 162 3.37 2.26 10.83
C ILE A 162 2.68 1.18 11.68
N ALA A 163 2.62 -0.05 11.18
CA ALA A 163 2.05 -1.18 11.92
C ALA A 163 2.79 -1.45 13.25
N LYS A 164 4.12 -1.40 13.24
CA LYS A 164 4.93 -1.52 14.47
C LYS A 164 4.64 -0.38 15.46
N ARG A 165 4.52 0.87 14.99
CA ARG A 165 4.18 2.02 15.83
C ARG A 165 2.79 1.91 16.45
N LYS A 166 1.79 1.48 15.67
CA LYS A 166 0.43 1.23 16.19
C LYS A 166 0.39 0.09 17.22
N SER A 167 1.20 -0.95 17.03
CA SER A 167 1.36 -2.02 18.01
C SER A 167 1.99 -1.50 19.31
N TYR A 168 3.08 -0.73 19.21
CA TYR A 168 3.72 -0.09 20.35
C TYR A 168 2.75 0.80 21.14
N LEU A 169 2.01 1.69 20.47
CA LEU A 169 0.96 2.51 21.09
C LEU A 169 -0.10 1.68 21.83
N SER A 170 -0.41 0.47 21.34
CA SER A 170 -1.36 -0.42 21.99
C SER A 170 -0.78 -1.16 23.21
N SER A 171 0.56 -1.25 23.31
CA SER A 171 1.23 -1.78 24.50
C SER A 171 1.44 -0.76 25.63
N LEU A 172 1.36 0.54 25.35
CA LEU A 172 1.62 1.58 26.36
C LEU A 172 0.66 1.51 27.55
N ASP A 173 -0.61 1.16 27.32
CA ASP A 173 -1.59 0.91 28.39
C ASP A 173 -1.13 -0.18 29.39
N GLN A 174 -0.26 -1.11 28.96
CA GLN A 174 0.26 -2.21 29.80
C GLN A 174 1.56 -1.84 30.52
N ILE A 175 2.34 -0.93 29.95
CA ILE A 175 3.63 -0.50 30.51
C ILE A 175 3.42 0.48 31.66
N GLY A 176 2.35 1.30 31.62
CA GLY A 176 2.09 2.29 32.65
C GLY A 176 3.24 3.30 32.76
N ASP A 177 3.45 3.86 33.94
CA ASP A 177 4.44 4.94 34.14
C ASP A 177 5.90 4.46 33.99
N ASP A 178 6.14 3.15 33.85
CA ASP A 178 7.46 2.56 33.58
C ASP A 178 7.92 2.73 32.10
N TRP A 179 7.20 3.50 31.29
CA TRP A 179 7.48 3.70 29.87
C TRP A 179 8.62 4.69 29.59
N ILE A 180 8.97 5.56 30.55
CA ILE A 180 10.18 6.39 30.51
C ILE A 180 10.88 6.43 31.87
N SER A 181 12.19 6.67 31.88
CA SER A 181 12.90 7.02 33.11
C SER A 181 12.52 8.45 33.52
N GLY A 182 11.56 8.59 34.44
CA GLY A 182 11.11 9.88 34.94
C GLY A 182 9.74 9.79 35.64
N GLY A 183 9.24 10.90 36.15
CA GLY A 183 7.92 10.97 36.80
C GLY A 183 6.76 11.32 35.86
N ALA A 184 6.95 11.24 34.54
CA ALA A 184 5.89 11.59 33.60
C ALA A 184 4.89 10.46 33.45
N ALA A 185 3.61 10.79 33.53
CA ALA A 185 2.53 9.83 33.35
C ALA A 185 2.57 9.20 31.95
N ALA A 186 2.23 7.92 31.87
CA ALA A 186 2.01 7.21 30.61
C ALA A 186 0.98 7.93 29.72
N PRO A 187 1.04 7.78 28.39
CA PRO A 187 0.01 8.30 27.50
C PRO A 187 -1.36 7.74 27.85
N THR A 188 -2.39 8.59 27.86
CA THR A 188 -3.76 8.13 28.08
C THR A 188 -4.23 7.25 26.93
N LYS A 189 -5.20 6.37 27.20
CA LYS A 189 -5.83 5.54 26.16
C LYS A 189 -6.41 6.37 25.01
N GLU A 190 -6.98 7.53 25.32
CA GLU A 190 -7.50 8.48 24.33
C GLU A 190 -6.39 8.94 23.39
N ILE A 191 -5.24 9.36 23.93
CA ILE A 191 -4.08 9.79 23.15
C ILE A 191 -3.51 8.64 22.32
N CYS A 192 -3.38 7.44 22.89
CA CYS A 192 -2.96 6.26 22.13
C CYS A 192 -3.91 5.96 20.95
N ILE A 193 -5.23 6.13 21.12
CA ILE A 193 -6.21 5.97 20.04
C ILE A 193 -6.07 7.07 18.99
N ALA A 194 -5.92 8.33 19.40
CA ALA A 194 -5.73 9.46 18.51
C ALA A 194 -4.48 9.30 17.64
N CYS A 195 -3.32 8.99 18.23
CA CYS A 195 -2.09 8.74 17.49
C CYS A 195 -2.24 7.57 16.49
N LYS A 196 -2.91 6.47 16.89
CA LYS A 196 -3.17 5.34 15.98
C LYS A 196 -4.05 5.74 14.80
N LYS A 197 -5.07 6.57 15.04
CA LYS A 197 -5.96 7.09 14.00
C LYS A 197 -5.18 8.01 13.05
N PHE A 198 -4.39 8.94 13.61
CA PHE A 198 -3.50 9.80 12.84
C PHE A 198 -2.57 8.99 11.93
N LEU A 199 -1.80 8.04 12.47
CA LEU A 199 -0.87 7.21 11.68
C LEU A 199 -1.57 6.45 10.54
N HIS A 200 -2.77 5.93 10.80
CA HIS A 200 -3.55 5.22 9.78
C HIS A 200 -4.04 6.15 8.66
N THR A 201 -4.60 7.31 9.02
CA THR A 201 -5.08 8.28 8.04
C THR A 201 -3.91 8.89 7.27
N PHE A 202 -2.80 9.18 7.94
CA PHE A 202 -1.58 9.69 7.33
C PHE A 202 -1.04 8.76 6.23
N GLU A 203 -0.85 7.48 6.55
CA GLU A 203 -0.38 6.48 5.59
C GLU A 203 -1.30 6.38 4.38
N ARG A 204 -2.61 6.30 4.62
CA ARG A 204 -3.61 6.22 3.56
C ARG A 204 -3.53 7.43 2.64
N ASP A 205 -3.53 8.63 3.22
CA ASP A 205 -3.57 9.87 2.45
C ASP A 205 -2.25 10.08 1.68
N LEU A 206 -1.11 9.66 2.25
CA LEU A 206 0.19 9.65 1.60
C LEU A 206 0.19 8.78 0.33
N PHE A 207 -0.36 7.56 0.42
CA PHE A 207 -0.39 6.63 -0.72
C PHE A 207 -1.52 6.91 -1.71
N ALA A 208 -2.57 7.62 -1.29
CA ALA A 208 -3.71 7.97 -2.12
C ALA A 208 -3.44 9.17 -3.03
N LYS A 209 -2.74 10.18 -2.53
CA LYS A 209 -2.46 11.41 -3.27
C LYS A 209 -1.38 11.21 -4.34
N HIS A 210 -0.41 10.35 -4.07
CA HIS A 210 0.73 10.09 -4.96
C HIS A 210 1.01 8.60 -5.08
N ALA A 211 1.12 8.11 -6.31
CA ALA A 211 1.55 6.75 -6.56
C ALA A 211 3.03 6.52 -6.16
N ALA A 212 3.83 7.59 -6.23
CA ALA A 212 5.25 7.67 -5.89
C ALA A 212 5.53 8.76 -4.83
N PRO A 213 5.07 8.58 -3.57
CA PRO A 213 5.19 9.60 -2.54
C PRO A 213 6.63 9.72 -2.01
N ASN A 214 7.02 10.93 -1.60
CA ASN A 214 8.21 11.12 -0.77
C ASN A 214 7.91 10.65 0.66
N ILE A 215 8.39 9.46 1.02
CA ILE A 215 8.10 8.85 2.32
C ILE A 215 8.94 9.52 3.41
N PRO A 216 8.32 10.13 4.44
CA PRO A 216 9.08 10.75 5.52
C PRO A 216 9.74 9.72 6.42
N LYS A 217 10.86 10.10 7.03
CA LYS A 217 11.34 9.39 8.21
C LYS A 217 10.38 9.66 9.36
N LEU A 218 9.87 8.59 9.98
CA LEU A 218 8.93 8.67 11.09
C LEU A 218 9.57 8.25 12.41
N LEU A 219 9.57 9.16 13.37
CA LEU A 219 9.91 8.90 14.76
C LEU A 219 8.63 8.96 15.61
N LEU A 220 8.58 8.11 16.63
CA LEU A 220 7.52 8.13 17.62
C LEU A 220 8.15 7.80 18.96
N GLY A 221 7.85 8.63 19.95
CA GLY A 221 8.46 8.53 21.26
C GLY A 221 7.70 9.27 22.35
N PRO A 222 8.26 9.25 23.56
CA PRO A 222 7.66 9.89 24.71
C PRO A 222 7.82 11.41 24.72
N ILE A 223 6.84 12.11 25.28
CA ILE A 223 6.98 13.52 25.67
C ILE A 223 7.31 13.60 27.17
N PRO A 224 8.33 14.39 27.60
CA PRO A 224 8.69 14.51 29.01
C PRO A 224 7.56 14.97 29.95
N THR A 225 6.58 15.72 29.44
CA THR A 225 5.42 16.18 30.21
C THR A 225 4.26 15.17 30.23
N GLY A 226 4.41 14.03 29.54
CA GLY A 226 3.39 12.99 29.36
C GLY A 226 2.62 13.16 28.05
N GLY A 227 2.44 12.05 27.32
CA GLY A 227 1.84 12.04 25.98
C GLY A 227 2.72 11.40 24.92
N VAL A 228 2.40 11.55 23.63
CA VAL A 228 3.15 10.91 22.52
C VAL A 228 3.63 11.96 21.54
N GLY A 229 4.93 11.97 21.27
CA GLY A 229 5.54 12.74 20.19
C GLY A 229 5.62 11.91 18.90
N ILE A 230 5.23 12.52 17.78
CA ILE A 230 5.41 11.97 16.44
C ILE A 230 6.18 13.00 15.61
N GLU A 231 7.27 12.58 14.98
CA GLU A 231 8.08 13.44 14.13
C GLU A 231 8.07 12.86 12.71
N LEU A 232 7.85 13.73 11.73
CA LEU A 232 7.89 13.43 10.30
C LEU A 232 8.99 14.31 9.69
N HIS A 233 10.05 13.69 9.19
CA HIS A 233 11.13 14.41 8.51
C HIS A 233 11.08 14.13 7.02
N LEU A 234 10.92 15.19 6.23
CA LEU A 234 11.07 15.24 4.79
C LEU A 234 12.35 15.99 4.43
N GLU A 235 12.66 16.06 3.13
CA GLU A 235 13.87 16.73 2.65
C GLU A 235 13.89 18.23 2.97
N ASP A 236 12.74 18.91 2.87
CA ASP A 236 12.58 20.36 2.99
C ASP A 236 11.60 20.79 4.10
N LYS A 237 10.96 19.83 4.77
CA LYS A 237 9.94 20.06 5.78
C LYS A 237 10.04 19.07 6.93
N ASN A 238 10.04 19.55 8.17
CA ASN A 238 9.83 18.73 9.35
C ASN A 238 8.50 19.09 10.02
N ILE A 239 7.79 18.06 10.49
CA ILE A 239 6.57 18.23 11.28
C ILE A 239 6.75 17.48 12.60
N TYR A 240 6.49 18.18 13.70
CA TYR A 240 6.49 17.64 15.05
C TYR A 240 5.08 17.75 15.60
N LEU A 241 4.56 16.62 16.09
CA LEU A 241 3.22 16.52 16.65
C LEU A 241 3.34 15.97 18.06
N HIS A 242 3.02 16.81 19.04
CA HIS A 242 3.07 16.47 20.45
C HIS A 242 1.65 16.32 21.00
N PHE A 243 1.20 15.08 21.17
CA PHE A 243 -0.11 14.76 21.71
C PHE A 243 -0.04 14.63 23.23
N HIS A 244 -0.52 15.62 23.97
CA HIS A 244 -0.45 15.67 25.43
C HIS A 244 -1.63 14.97 26.11
N ASN A 245 -1.40 14.45 27.32
CA ASN A 245 -2.42 13.74 28.11
C ASN A 245 -3.67 14.55 28.49
N ASN A 246 -3.61 15.88 28.39
CA ASN A 246 -4.73 16.81 28.63
C ASN A 246 -5.54 17.12 27.35
N SER A 247 -5.38 16.31 26.30
CA SER A 247 -6.05 16.47 25.00
C SER A 247 -5.71 17.77 24.27
N GLN A 248 -4.51 18.29 24.51
CA GLN A 248 -3.88 19.33 23.68
C GLN A 248 -2.92 18.69 22.69
N VAL A 249 -2.80 19.28 21.51
CA VAL A 249 -1.83 18.91 20.49
C VAL A 249 -1.02 20.14 20.12
N GLU A 250 0.28 20.08 20.37
CA GLU A 250 1.23 21.07 19.87
C GLU A 250 1.74 20.59 18.51
N VAL A 251 1.56 21.42 17.49
CA VAL A 251 1.99 21.15 16.11
C VAL A 251 3.06 22.16 15.75
N SER A 252 4.27 21.67 15.49
CA SER A 252 5.39 22.48 15.04
C SER A 252 5.78 22.11 13.62
N ILE A 253 5.94 23.10 12.75
CA ILE A 253 6.30 22.94 11.34
C ILE A 253 7.54 23.76 11.05
N GLU A 254 8.59 23.09 10.60
CA GLU A 254 9.85 23.68 10.18
C GLU A 254 10.00 23.55 8.65
N VAL A 255 10.22 24.67 7.97
CA VAL A 255 10.50 24.72 6.52
C VAL A 255 11.62 25.73 6.29
N ALA A 256 12.79 25.25 5.85
CA ALA A 256 14.00 26.07 5.74
C ALA A 256 14.28 26.88 7.02
N ASP A 257 14.26 28.22 6.95
CA ASP A 257 14.49 29.11 8.10
C ASP A 257 13.18 29.53 8.83
N SER A 258 12.03 28.97 8.45
CA SER A 258 10.73 29.26 9.04
C SER A 258 10.33 28.18 10.03
N PHE A 259 9.85 28.60 11.21
CA PHE A 259 9.28 27.73 12.23
C PHE A 259 7.93 28.30 12.67
N ASN A 260 6.87 27.48 12.57
CA ASN A 260 5.52 27.84 13.01
C ASN A 260 5.04 26.80 14.02
N GLU A 261 4.39 27.28 15.07
CA GLU A 261 3.89 26.45 16.18
C GLU A 261 2.42 26.78 16.46
N TYR A 262 1.64 25.74 16.70
CA TYR A 262 0.20 25.81 16.95
C TYR A 262 -0.14 24.96 18.16
N ASP A 263 -0.79 25.55 19.15
CA ASP A 263 -1.38 24.85 20.29
C ASP A 263 -2.88 24.75 20.10
N ILE A 264 -3.37 23.55 19.83
CA ILE A 264 -4.79 23.31 19.54
C ILE A 264 -5.33 22.15 20.34
N SER A 265 -6.66 22.07 20.42
CA SER A 265 -7.31 20.91 21.03
C SER A 265 -7.19 19.67 20.13
N LEU A 266 -7.27 18.48 20.72
CA LEU A 266 -7.29 17.22 19.97
C LEU A 266 -8.48 17.11 18.99
N GLU A 267 -9.60 17.74 19.35
CA GLU A 267 -10.81 17.81 18.51
C GLU A 267 -10.53 18.66 17.26
N GLU A 268 -10.02 19.88 17.46
CA GLU A 268 -9.62 20.80 16.38
C GLU A 268 -8.54 20.20 15.48
N PHE A 269 -7.50 19.57 16.06
CA PHE A 269 -6.48 18.84 15.29
C PHE A 269 -7.12 17.77 14.38
N SER A 270 -8.13 17.06 14.88
CA SER A 270 -8.78 16.00 14.11
C SER A 270 -9.58 16.53 12.91
N GLU A 271 -10.06 17.77 12.99
CA GLU A 271 -10.78 18.46 11.91
C GLU A 271 -9.81 19.11 10.91
N GLU A 272 -8.69 19.65 11.39
CA GLU A 272 -7.76 20.46 10.61
C GLU A 272 -6.46 19.76 10.21
N VAL A 273 -6.29 18.46 10.52
CA VAL A 273 -5.04 17.71 10.27
C VAL A 273 -4.47 17.87 8.85
N GLY A 274 -5.36 17.98 7.85
CA GLY A 274 -4.97 18.17 6.46
C GLY A 274 -4.18 19.47 6.20
N MET A 275 -4.44 20.53 6.97
CA MET A 275 -3.73 21.81 6.86
C MET A 275 -2.26 21.67 7.27
N PHE A 276 -1.99 20.96 8.36
CA PHE A 276 -0.61 20.78 8.86
C PHE A 276 0.22 19.88 7.94
N LEU A 277 -0.44 18.90 7.31
CA LEU A 277 0.18 17.93 6.41
C LEU A 277 0.31 18.40 4.95
N GLU A 278 -0.04 19.65 4.64
CA GLU A 278 0.11 20.19 3.29
C GLU A 278 1.57 20.07 2.81
N GLY A 279 1.80 19.55 1.61
CA GLY A 279 3.15 19.33 1.06
C GLY A 279 3.92 18.13 1.63
N VAL A 280 3.35 17.35 2.56
CA VAL A 280 3.89 16.04 2.98
C VAL A 280 3.37 14.89 2.11
N ALA A 281 2.23 15.13 1.48
CA ALA A 281 1.64 14.30 0.44
C ALA A 281 1.21 15.26 -0.66
#